data_AF-A0A1D2QDU5-F1
#
_entry.id   AF-A0A1D2QDU5-F1
#
_cell.length_a   1.000
_cell.length_b   1.000
_cell.length_c   1.000
_cell.angle_alpha   90.00
_cell.angle_beta   90.00
_cell.angle_gamma   90.00
#
_symmetry.space_group_name_H-M   'P 1'
#
loop_
_entity.id
_entity.type
_entity.pdbx_description
1 polymer ?
#
loop_
_entity_poly.entity_id
_entity_poly.type
_entity_poly.pdbx_seq_one_letter_code
_entity_poly.pdbx_strand_id
1 'polypeptide(L)'
;MVSGIHVQLAVSDADGCPVSSISEEFEIESLSVAQHATRTATEVVGELTVDRSDDAGTEPEAAEEVFVDETKSVYRYTHDNECPCQRVPSHGCPVRTLRADSGRLIVSFIAPDLETLRGVVTDLRSCCKGVTVNRLTRSAATDERSLLFVDRTAFTDRQYEALETAHEMGYFDSPKGTTAEEVATEIGISVATFLEHLSVAQTKLLDQILST
;
A
#
# COMPACT_ATOMS: atom_id res chain seq x y z
N MET A 1 -7.83 18.22 21.35
CA MET A 1 -7.94 18.22 19.88
C MET A 1 -6.83 17.33 19.35
N VAL A 2 -7.15 16.21 18.72
CA VAL A 2 -6.13 15.28 18.22
C VAL A 2 -5.80 15.72 16.79
N SER A 3 -4.75 16.54 16.65
CA SER A 3 -4.12 16.79 15.35
C SER A 3 -3.18 15.61 15.09
N GLY A 4 -3.29 15.00 13.92
CA GLY A 4 -2.42 13.90 13.49
C GLY A 4 -1.79 14.24 12.15
N ILE A 5 -0.61 13.70 11.91
CA ILE A 5 0.11 13.80 10.65
C ILE A 5 0.02 12.45 9.98
N HIS A 6 -0.66 12.39 8.85
CA HIS A 6 -0.62 11.21 8.00
C HIS A 6 0.68 11.22 7.19
N VAL A 7 1.42 10.12 7.26
CA VAL A 7 2.75 9.99 6.67
C VAL A 7 2.79 8.72 5.84
N GLN A 8 3.22 8.86 4.59
CA GLN A 8 3.58 7.75 3.73
C GLN A 8 5.09 7.81 3.44
N LEU A 9 5.78 6.75 3.79
CA LEU A 9 7.21 6.57 3.54
C LEU A 9 7.41 5.41 2.58
N ALA A 10 8.38 5.55 1.68
CA ALA A 10 8.97 4.44 0.95
C ALA A 10 10.34 4.13 1.56
N VAL A 11 10.55 2.86 1.90
CA VAL A 11 11.78 2.32 2.44
C VAL A 11 12.35 1.33 1.42
N SER A 12 13.65 1.42 1.17
CA SER A 12 14.39 0.57 0.24
C SER A 12 15.71 0.15 0.90
N ASP A 13 16.30 -0.93 0.40
CA ASP A 13 17.53 -1.53 0.95
C ASP A 13 17.36 -1.92 2.42
N ALA A 14 16.25 -2.60 2.72
CA ALA A 14 15.96 -3.12 4.05
C ALA A 14 16.53 -4.56 4.16
N ASP A 15 17.85 -4.67 4.28
CA ASP A 15 18.59 -5.95 4.29
C ASP A 15 18.08 -6.95 5.36
N GLY A 16 17.41 -6.46 6.42
CA GLY A 16 16.82 -7.26 7.50
C GLY A 16 15.29 -7.43 7.42
N CYS A 17 14.65 -7.16 6.27
CA CYS A 17 13.21 -7.25 6.09
C CYS A 17 12.82 -8.45 5.21
N PRO A 18 12.28 -9.54 5.78
CA PRO A 18 11.86 -10.72 5.01
C PRO A 18 10.85 -10.37 3.90
N VAL A 19 9.94 -9.43 4.18
CA VAL A 19 8.93 -8.97 3.23
C VAL A 19 9.55 -8.27 2.03
N SER A 20 10.62 -7.50 2.24
CA SER A 20 11.31 -6.81 1.15
C SER A 20 11.89 -7.84 0.18
N SER A 21 12.57 -8.86 0.70
CA SER A 21 13.13 -9.95 -0.11
C SER A 21 12.04 -10.77 -0.82
N ILE A 22 10.96 -11.11 -0.11
CA ILE A 22 9.83 -11.84 -0.72
C ILE A 22 9.19 -11.02 -1.84
N SER A 23 9.09 -9.69 -1.70
CA SER A 23 8.52 -8.83 -2.73
C SER A 23 9.37 -8.67 -4.00
N GLU A 24 10.64 -9.10 -3.97
CA GLU A 24 11.48 -9.13 -5.17
C GLU A 24 11.12 -10.30 -6.09
N GLU A 25 10.61 -11.38 -5.51
CA GLU A 25 10.29 -12.62 -6.22
C GLU A 25 8.79 -12.84 -6.37
N PHE A 26 7.96 -12.26 -5.50
CA PHE A 26 6.53 -12.51 -5.41
C PHE A 26 5.70 -11.22 -5.35
N GLU A 27 4.53 -11.23 -6.00
CA GLU A 27 3.55 -10.14 -5.86
C GLU A 27 2.76 -10.29 -4.55
N ILE A 28 2.91 -9.29 -3.66
CA ILE A 28 2.26 -9.29 -2.34
C ILE A 28 0.95 -8.49 -2.42
N GLU A 29 -0.17 -9.20 -2.34
CA GLU A 29 -1.51 -8.60 -2.38
C GLU A 29 -1.82 -7.82 -1.09
N SER A 30 -1.47 -8.41 0.06
CA SER A 30 -1.71 -7.77 1.36
C SER A 30 -0.67 -8.16 2.39
N LEU A 31 -0.43 -7.25 3.32
CA LEU A 31 0.58 -7.40 4.36
C LEU A 31 0.07 -6.79 5.66
N SER A 32 0.05 -7.60 6.70
CA SER A 32 -0.40 -7.22 8.03
C SER A 32 0.68 -7.54 9.06
N VAL A 33 0.89 -6.64 10.00
CA VAL A 33 1.84 -6.85 11.11
C VAL A 33 1.08 -6.69 12.40
N ALA A 34 0.98 -7.77 13.17
CA ALA A 34 0.37 -7.76 14.48
C ALA A 34 1.46 -7.87 15.54
N GLN A 35 1.44 -6.96 16.52
CA GLN A 35 2.24 -7.11 17.73
C GLN A 35 1.44 -7.90 18.75
N HIS A 36 1.85 -9.13 19.08
CA HIS A 36 1.30 -9.87 20.19
C HIS A 36 2.17 -9.65 21.43
N ALA A 37 1.72 -8.79 22.33
CA ALA A 37 2.32 -8.68 23.65
C ALA A 37 1.74 -9.76 24.56
N THR A 38 2.51 -10.80 24.87
CA THR A 38 2.21 -11.73 25.96
C THR A 38 2.82 -11.23 27.27
N ARG A 39 2.45 -11.83 28.41
CA ARG A 39 2.98 -11.46 29.73
C ARG A 39 4.50 -11.64 29.88
N THR A 40 5.14 -12.38 28.99
CA THR A 40 6.55 -12.79 29.08
C THR A 40 7.37 -12.45 27.84
N ALA A 41 6.75 -12.12 26.71
CA ALA A 41 7.44 -11.72 25.48
C ALA A 41 6.53 -10.90 24.55
N THR A 42 7.11 -9.93 23.85
CA THR A 42 6.47 -9.30 22.69
C THR A 42 6.96 -10.05 21.45
N GLU A 43 6.07 -10.83 20.85
CA GLU A 43 6.36 -11.53 19.59
C GLU A 43 5.60 -10.81 18.48
N VAL A 44 6.34 -10.34 17.49
CA VAL A 44 5.77 -9.63 16.35
C VAL A 44 5.70 -10.60 15.19
N VAL A 45 4.48 -11.05 14.91
CA VAL A 45 4.18 -11.99 13.85
C VAL A 45 3.60 -11.21 12.68
N GLY A 46 4.31 -11.25 11.55
CA GLY A 46 3.81 -10.71 10.30
C GLY A 46 3.06 -11.77 9.52
N GLU A 47 1.98 -11.37 8.86
CA GLU A 47 1.23 -12.18 7.91
C GLU A 47 1.28 -11.46 6.55
N LEU A 48 1.65 -12.18 5.50
CA LEU A 48 1.63 -11.68 4.13
C LEU A 48 0.83 -12.64 3.25
N THR A 49 0.07 -12.08 2.31
CA THR A 49 -0.68 -12.83 1.31
C THR A 49 -0.03 -12.59 -0.05
N VAL A 50 0.39 -13.66 -0.69
CA VAL A 50 0.94 -13.66 -2.06
C VAL A 50 -0.15 -14.08 -3.03
N ASP A 51 -0.23 -13.39 -4.16
CA ASP A 51 -1.05 -13.83 -5.29
C ASP A 51 -0.33 -14.95 -6.05
N ARG A 52 -1.00 -16.09 -6.21
CA ARG A 52 -0.42 -17.30 -6.83
C ARG A 52 -0.90 -17.49 -8.27
N SER A 53 -1.55 -16.49 -8.87
CA SER A 53 -2.10 -16.61 -10.22
C SER A 53 -1.04 -16.80 -11.31
N ASP A 54 0.19 -16.36 -11.08
CA ASP A 54 1.28 -16.43 -12.06
C ASP A 54 2.50 -17.30 -11.66
N ASP A 55 2.59 -17.82 -10.43
CA ASP A 55 3.81 -18.50 -9.94
C ASP A 55 3.68 -20.02 -9.70
N ALA A 56 4.63 -20.76 -10.26
CA ALA A 56 4.70 -22.22 -10.24
C ALA A 56 5.42 -22.75 -9.00
N GLY A 57 4.79 -22.62 -7.83
CA GLY A 57 5.11 -23.43 -6.64
C GLY A 57 6.45 -23.13 -5.97
N THR A 58 7.01 -21.92 -6.15
CA THR A 58 8.16 -21.46 -5.35
C THR A 58 7.67 -20.97 -4.00
N GLU A 59 8.17 -21.54 -2.90
CA GLU A 59 7.81 -21.15 -1.54
C GLU A 59 8.88 -20.19 -0.97
N PRO A 60 8.50 -19.10 -0.28
CA PRO A 60 9.46 -18.20 0.34
C PRO A 60 10.19 -18.89 1.51
N GLU A 61 11.51 -19.06 1.41
CA GLU A 61 12.33 -19.70 2.47
C GLU A 61 12.29 -18.94 3.82
N ALA A 62 11.98 -17.64 3.79
CA ALA A 62 11.96 -16.76 4.96
C ALA A 62 10.59 -16.66 5.65
N ALA A 63 9.58 -17.42 5.21
CA ALA A 63 8.25 -17.40 5.80
C ALA A 63 7.62 -18.81 5.85
N GLU A 64 6.92 -19.11 6.94
CA GLU A 64 6.18 -20.37 7.11
C GLU A 64 4.79 -20.25 6.48
N GLU A 65 4.43 -21.20 5.61
CA GLU A 65 3.10 -21.25 5.01
C GLU A 65 2.03 -21.61 6.06
N VAL A 66 1.03 -20.74 6.23
CA VAL A 66 -0.07 -20.95 7.19
C VAL A 66 -1.33 -21.43 6.49
N PHE A 67 -1.56 -20.96 5.27
CA PHE A 67 -2.77 -21.27 4.50
C PHE A 67 -2.52 -21.12 3.00
N VAL A 68 -3.09 -22.03 2.22
CA VAL A 68 -3.08 -21.97 0.75
C VAL A 68 -4.48 -22.19 0.22
N ASP A 69 -4.84 -21.35 -0.74
CA ASP A 69 -6.02 -21.46 -1.57
C ASP A 69 -5.61 -21.62 -3.05
N GLU A 70 -6.59 -21.81 -3.95
CA GLU A 70 -6.32 -21.97 -5.39
C GLU A 70 -5.64 -20.73 -5.97
N THR A 71 -5.94 -19.54 -5.43
CA THR A 71 -5.49 -18.23 -5.93
C THR A 71 -4.50 -17.50 -5.03
N LYS A 72 -4.40 -17.85 -3.74
CA LYS A 72 -3.65 -17.08 -2.74
C LYS A 72 -2.92 -17.98 -1.75
N SER A 73 -1.74 -17.56 -1.31
CA SER A 73 -1.01 -18.19 -0.22
C SER A 73 -0.74 -17.19 0.89
N VAL A 74 -1.03 -17.58 2.13
CA VAL A 74 -0.80 -16.79 3.34
C VAL A 74 0.41 -17.34 4.06
N TYR A 75 1.44 -16.51 4.19
CA TYR A 75 2.67 -16.84 4.88
C TYR A 75 2.80 -16.04 6.18
N ARG A 76 3.38 -16.69 7.19
CA ARG A 76 3.76 -16.10 8.46
C ARG A 76 5.26 -15.96 8.52
N TYR A 77 5.74 -14.80 8.91
CA TYR A 77 7.17 -14.57 9.13
C TYR A 77 7.41 -13.91 10.49
N THR A 78 8.55 -14.25 11.07
CA THR A 78 9.06 -13.62 12.29
C THR A 78 10.00 -12.48 11.93
N HIS A 79 9.94 -11.42 12.73
CA HIS A 79 10.79 -10.25 12.56
C HIS A 79 11.99 -10.34 13.50
N ASP A 80 13.16 -9.93 13.01
CA ASP A 80 14.22 -9.42 13.88
C ASP A 80 14.02 -7.91 14.15
N ASN A 81 14.62 -7.39 15.23
CA ASN A 81 14.50 -5.99 15.68
C ASN A 81 15.02 -4.95 14.66
N GLU A 82 15.60 -5.39 13.55
CA GLU A 82 16.12 -4.57 12.46
C GLU A 82 15.09 -4.31 11.35
N CYS A 83 13.94 -4.98 11.39
CA CYS A 83 12.92 -4.86 10.34
C CYS A 83 12.08 -3.56 10.47
N PRO A 84 11.99 -2.73 9.40
CA PRO A 84 11.22 -1.48 9.42
C PRO A 84 9.72 -1.67 9.68
N CYS A 85 9.18 -2.85 9.36
CA CYS A 85 7.79 -3.23 9.61
C CYS A 85 7.41 -3.21 11.11
N GLN A 86 8.36 -3.49 11.99
CA GLN A 86 8.16 -3.47 13.45
C GLN A 86 8.43 -2.09 14.05
N ARG A 87 9.38 -1.33 13.49
CA ARG A 87 9.85 -0.08 14.10
C ARG A 87 8.77 1.00 14.14
N VAL A 88 8.00 1.17 13.06
CA VAL A 88 6.93 2.19 13.02
C VAL A 88 5.90 2.02 14.16
N PRO A 89 5.31 0.83 14.39
CA PRO A 89 4.40 0.64 15.52
C PRO A 89 5.10 0.70 16.89
N SER A 90 6.41 0.43 17.00
CA SER A 90 7.17 0.64 18.25
C SER A 90 7.24 2.11 18.71
N HIS A 91 7.05 3.08 17.81
CA HIS A 91 6.92 4.51 18.16
C HIS A 91 5.50 4.90 18.61
N GLY A 92 4.58 3.93 18.77
CA GLY A 92 3.19 4.18 19.14
C GLY A 92 2.36 4.77 17.99
N CYS A 93 2.87 4.73 16.76
CA CYS A 93 2.18 5.19 15.57
C CYS A 93 1.28 4.08 15.02
N PRO A 94 -0.06 4.29 14.91
CA PRO A 94 -0.91 3.33 14.25
C PRO A 94 -0.56 3.25 12.76
N VAL A 95 -0.10 2.07 12.34
CA VAL A 95 0.11 1.73 10.93
C VAL A 95 -1.25 1.51 10.28
N ARG A 96 -1.47 2.17 9.14
CA ARG A 96 -2.70 2.04 8.34
C ARG A 96 -2.54 1.00 7.25
N THR A 97 -1.40 1.00 6.59
CA THR A 97 -1.12 0.11 5.48
C THR A 97 0.37 -0.15 5.43
N LEU A 98 0.70 -1.40 5.16
CA LEU A 98 2.03 -1.85 4.83
C LEU A 98 1.92 -2.54 3.46
N ARG A 99 2.76 -2.17 2.51
CA ARG A 99 2.87 -2.84 1.21
C ARG A 99 4.33 -3.03 0.88
N ALA A 100 4.65 -4.13 0.21
CA ALA A 100 5.97 -4.34 -0.35
C ALA A 100 5.82 -4.66 -1.84
N ASP A 101 6.65 -4.02 -2.64
CA ASP A 101 6.67 -4.15 -4.09
C ASP A 101 8.12 -4.07 -4.56
N SER A 102 8.59 -5.11 -5.25
CA SER A 102 9.88 -5.13 -5.94
C SER A 102 11.07 -4.69 -5.05
N GLY A 103 11.14 -5.21 -3.82
CA GLY A 103 12.20 -4.86 -2.85
C GLY A 103 12.02 -3.51 -2.15
N ARG A 104 10.85 -2.88 -2.28
CA ARG A 104 10.52 -1.60 -1.64
C ARG A 104 9.33 -1.74 -0.72
N LEU A 105 9.47 -1.24 0.50
CA LEU A 105 8.41 -1.23 1.49
C LEU A 105 7.75 0.16 1.56
N ILE A 106 6.45 0.22 1.29
CA ILE A 106 5.63 1.42 1.45
C ILE A 106 4.88 1.31 2.78
N VAL A 107 5.19 2.22 3.70
CA VAL A 107 4.58 2.27 5.04
C VAL A 107 3.72 3.53 5.17
N SER A 108 2.46 3.35 5.54
CA SER A 108 1.53 4.44 5.83
C SER A 108 1.12 4.41 7.29
N PHE A 109 1.32 5.51 8.02
CA PHE A 109 0.99 5.61 9.45
C PHE A 109 0.54 7.01 9.83
N ILE A 110 -0.06 7.14 11.02
CA ILE A 110 -0.40 8.43 11.61
C ILE A 110 0.59 8.73 12.74
N ALA A 111 1.38 9.78 12.56
CA ALA A 111 2.17 10.33 13.65
C ALA A 111 1.33 11.33 14.45
N PRO A 112 1.43 11.38 15.78
CA PRO A 112 0.76 12.40 16.58
C PRO A 112 1.32 13.80 16.32
N ASP A 113 2.61 13.92 16.01
CA ASP A 113 3.30 15.19 15.79
C ASP A 113 4.59 15.02 14.96
N LEU A 114 5.23 16.15 14.64
CA LEU A 114 6.48 16.18 13.87
C LEU A 114 7.68 15.61 14.63
N GLU A 115 7.67 15.62 15.96
CA GLU A 115 8.75 15.09 16.78
C GLU A 115 8.76 13.56 16.69
N THR A 116 7.60 12.94 16.86
CA THR A 116 7.40 11.50 16.70
C THR A 116 7.74 11.06 15.28
N LEU A 117 7.31 11.82 14.25
CA LEU A 117 7.68 11.54 12.87
C LEU A 117 9.20 11.57 12.67
N ARG A 118 9.91 12.58 13.21
CA ARG A 118 11.37 12.64 13.12
C ARG A 118 12.02 11.45 13.81
N GLY A 119 11.48 11.01 14.94
CA GLY A 119 11.89 9.78 15.63
C GLY A 119 11.78 8.56 14.72
N VAL A 120 10.61 8.33 14.14
CA VAL A 120 10.35 7.22 13.20
C VAL A 120 11.30 7.27 12.00
N VAL A 121 11.45 8.42 11.34
CA VAL A 121 12.33 8.54 10.16
C VAL A 121 13.79 8.33 10.51
N THR A 122 14.24 8.82 11.67
CA THR A 122 15.62 8.61 12.14
C THR A 122 15.88 7.14 12.42
N ASP A 123 14.91 6.47 13.05
CA ASP A 123 14.99 5.06 13.36
C ASP A 123 15.00 4.19 12.09
N LEU A 124 14.11 4.48 11.13
CA LEU A 124 14.10 3.80 9.82
C LEU A 124 15.41 4.01 9.04
N ARG A 125 16.00 5.22 9.10
CA ARG A 125 17.30 5.49 8.46
C ARG A 125 18.47 4.78 9.12
N SER A 126 18.31 4.30 10.35
CA SER A 126 19.37 3.56 11.04
C SER A 126 19.46 2.09 10.58
N CYS A 127 18.36 1.52 10.09
CA CYS A 127 18.33 0.14 9.56
C CYS A 127 18.19 0.06 8.04
N CYS A 128 17.81 1.14 7.35
CA CYS A 128 17.61 1.15 5.90
C CYS A 128 18.35 2.32 5.24
N LYS A 129 18.97 2.07 4.09
CA LYS A 129 19.77 3.08 3.37
C LYS A 129 18.91 4.02 2.53
N GLY A 130 17.76 3.54 2.03
CA GLY A 130 16.81 4.34 1.27
C GLY A 130 15.56 4.64 2.09
N VAL A 131 15.38 5.86 2.58
CA VAL A 131 14.13 6.31 3.22
C VAL A 131 13.66 7.60 2.56
N THR A 132 12.55 7.50 1.82
CA THR A 132 11.94 8.60 1.08
C THR A 132 10.56 8.90 1.65
N VAL A 133 10.27 10.19 1.86
CA VAL A 133 8.93 10.65 2.25
C VAL A 133 8.12 10.87 0.98
N ASN A 134 7.13 10.02 0.72
CA ASN A 134 6.28 10.15 -0.47
C ASN A 134 5.17 11.17 -0.24
N ARG A 135 4.59 11.20 0.97
CA ARG A 135 3.46 12.08 1.29
C ARG A 135 3.41 12.43 2.76
N LEU A 136 3.15 13.71 3.05
CA LEU A 136 3.01 14.22 4.42
C LEU A 136 1.81 15.17 4.46
N THR A 137 0.75 14.75 5.14
CA THR A 137 -0.51 15.52 5.25
C THR A 137 -0.80 15.78 6.72
N ARG A 138 -0.88 17.06 7.10
CA ARG A 138 -1.21 17.46 8.47
C ARG A 138 -2.71 17.73 8.58
N SER A 139 -3.40 17.18 9.58
CA SER A 139 -4.75 17.64 9.90
C SER A 139 -4.65 19.03 10.55
N ALA A 140 -5.04 20.07 9.80
CA ALA A 140 -5.22 21.41 10.33
C ALA A 140 -6.70 21.60 10.65
N ALA A 141 -7.02 22.01 11.88
CA ALA A 141 -8.39 22.18 12.37
C ALA A 141 -9.15 23.38 11.73
N THR A 142 -8.79 23.83 10.53
CA THR A 142 -9.37 25.05 9.92
C THR A 142 -9.45 25.02 8.39
N ASP A 143 -9.25 23.88 7.72
CA ASP A 143 -9.54 23.78 6.28
C ASP A 143 -10.57 22.66 6.10
N GLU A 144 -11.80 23.03 5.75
CA GLU A 144 -12.94 22.15 5.50
C GLU A 144 -12.77 21.31 4.22
N ARG A 145 -11.53 21.07 3.80
CA ARG A 145 -11.19 20.02 2.86
C ARG A 145 -11.14 18.72 3.64
N SER A 146 -12.32 18.15 3.86
CA SER A 146 -12.49 16.76 4.29
C SER A 146 -11.50 15.92 3.48
N LEU A 147 -10.55 15.29 4.17
CA LEU A 147 -9.57 14.42 3.54
C LEU A 147 -10.34 13.20 3.05
N LEU A 148 -10.68 13.19 1.77
CA LEU A 148 -11.33 12.06 1.11
C LEU A 148 -10.28 10.98 0.89
N PHE A 149 -10.39 9.91 1.66
CA PHE A 149 -9.56 8.73 1.53
C PHE A 149 -10.21 7.82 0.51
N VAL A 150 -9.54 7.64 -0.64
CA VAL A 150 -9.94 6.68 -1.65
C VAL A 150 -9.19 5.38 -1.40
N ASP A 151 -9.94 4.31 -1.14
CA ASP A 151 -9.45 2.95 -1.02
C ASP A 151 -9.18 2.36 -2.41
N ARG A 152 -7.91 2.23 -2.79
CA ARG A 152 -7.49 1.61 -4.05
C ARG A 152 -7.87 0.12 -4.14
N THR A 153 -8.00 -0.57 -3.00
CA THR A 153 -8.42 -1.98 -2.99
C THR A 153 -9.89 -2.17 -3.32
N ALA A 154 -10.67 -1.08 -3.31
CA ALA A 154 -12.04 -1.10 -3.82
C ALA A 154 -12.10 -1.30 -5.35
N PHE A 155 -11.01 -1.09 -6.09
CA PHE A 155 -10.94 -1.19 -7.55
C PHE A 155 -10.31 -2.51 -7.96
N THR A 156 -10.80 -3.11 -9.05
CA THR A 156 -10.05 -4.19 -9.72
C THR A 156 -8.91 -3.59 -10.55
N ASP A 157 -7.89 -4.38 -10.89
CA ASP A 157 -6.75 -3.89 -11.66
C ASP A 157 -7.18 -3.27 -12.99
N ARG A 158 -8.11 -3.92 -13.71
CA ARG A 158 -8.68 -3.38 -14.96
C ARG A 158 -9.47 -2.08 -14.79
N GLN A 159 -10.14 -1.90 -13.64
CA GLN A 159 -10.85 -0.64 -13.35
C GLN A 159 -9.87 0.48 -13.04
N TYR A 160 -8.79 0.16 -12.31
CA TYR A 160 -7.74 1.10 -11.99
C TYR A 160 -6.93 1.48 -13.24
N GLU A 161 -6.51 0.50 -14.04
CA GLU A 161 -5.78 0.68 -15.31
C GLU A 161 -6.56 1.54 -16.30
N ALA A 162 -7.88 1.30 -16.47
CA ALA A 162 -8.72 2.12 -17.32
C ALA A 162 -8.82 3.58 -16.84
N LEU A 163 -8.93 3.80 -15.52
CA LEU A 163 -9.02 5.13 -14.93
C LEU A 163 -7.68 5.89 -15.04
N GLU A 164 -6.57 5.21 -14.73
CA GLU A 164 -5.21 5.76 -14.77
C GLU A 164 -4.83 6.15 -16.19
N THR A 165 -4.98 5.23 -17.15
CA THR A 165 -4.63 5.49 -18.56
C THR A 165 -5.48 6.62 -19.15
N ALA A 166 -6.79 6.65 -18.86
CA ALA A 166 -7.66 7.74 -19.28
C ALA A 166 -7.21 9.09 -18.70
N HIS A 167 -6.76 9.13 -17.45
CA HIS A 167 -6.25 10.34 -16.82
C HIS A 167 -4.93 10.79 -17.45
N GLU A 168 -3.96 9.88 -17.63
CA GLU A 168 -2.65 10.18 -18.19
C GLU A 168 -2.72 10.68 -19.64
N MET A 169 -3.64 10.14 -20.44
CA MET A 169 -3.88 10.57 -21.81
C MET A 169 -4.74 11.84 -21.93
N GLY A 170 -5.15 12.45 -20.81
CA GLY A 170 -5.93 13.69 -20.80
C GLY A 170 -7.38 13.51 -21.25
N TYR A 171 -7.98 12.33 -21.06
CA TYR A 171 -9.36 12.04 -21.48
C TYR A 171 -10.40 12.91 -20.76
N PHE A 172 -10.07 13.34 -19.54
CA PHE A 172 -10.90 14.19 -18.68
C PHE A 172 -10.62 15.69 -18.82
N ASP A 173 -9.61 16.06 -19.61
CA ASP A 173 -9.22 17.46 -19.77
C ASP A 173 -10.25 18.26 -20.57
N SER A 174 -10.16 19.58 -20.46
CA SER A 174 -10.94 20.53 -21.25
C SER A 174 -10.01 21.57 -21.88
N PRO A 175 -9.73 21.49 -23.20
CA PRO A 175 -10.21 20.49 -24.16
C PRO A 175 -9.62 19.09 -23.93
N LYS A 176 -10.33 18.04 -24.37
CA LYS A 176 -9.86 16.65 -24.21
C LYS A 176 -8.53 16.42 -24.94
N GLY A 177 -7.59 15.77 -24.28
CA GLY A 177 -6.32 15.33 -24.86
C GLY A 177 -6.44 14.06 -25.72
N THR A 178 -7.47 13.24 -25.47
CA THR A 178 -7.69 11.96 -26.16
C THR A 178 -9.18 11.59 -26.25
N THR A 179 -9.51 10.64 -27.13
CA THR A 179 -10.81 10.00 -27.25
C THR A 179 -10.89 8.67 -26.48
N ALA A 180 -12.11 8.15 -26.27
CA ALA A 180 -12.31 6.85 -25.62
C ALA A 180 -11.80 5.69 -26.49
N GLU A 181 -11.84 5.85 -27.81
CA GLU A 181 -11.33 4.86 -28.76
C GLU A 181 -9.81 4.74 -28.67
N GLU A 182 -9.12 5.87 -28.55
CA GLU A 182 -7.66 5.91 -28.40
C GLU A 182 -7.24 5.30 -27.05
N VAL A 183 -7.93 5.59 -25.95
CA VAL A 183 -7.63 4.99 -24.63
C VAL A 183 -7.89 3.48 -24.63
N ALA A 184 -9.03 3.04 -25.18
CA ALA A 184 -9.34 1.61 -25.26
C ALA A 184 -8.32 0.84 -26.10
N THR A 185 -7.81 1.47 -27.17
CA THR A 185 -6.75 0.91 -28.01
C THR A 185 -5.44 0.78 -27.23
N GLU A 186 -5.07 1.80 -26.43
CA GLU A 186 -3.85 1.80 -25.62
C GLU A 186 -3.81 0.60 -24.65
N ILE A 187 -4.92 0.32 -23.95
CA ILE A 187 -5.01 -0.77 -22.98
C ILE A 187 -5.49 -2.10 -23.58
N GLY A 188 -5.64 -2.18 -24.91
CA GLY A 188 -5.92 -3.42 -25.63
C GLY A 188 -7.32 -4.01 -25.41
N ILE A 189 -8.34 -3.19 -25.16
CA ILE A 189 -9.73 -3.64 -24.94
C ILE A 189 -10.71 -2.98 -25.91
N SER A 190 -11.97 -3.47 -25.91
CA SER A 190 -13.01 -2.82 -26.69
C SER A 190 -13.44 -1.49 -26.07
N VAL A 191 -13.87 -0.52 -26.88
CA VAL A 191 -14.39 0.78 -26.40
C VAL A 191 -15.54 0.59 -25.41
N ALA A 192 -16.41 -0.41 -25.66
CA ALA A 192 -17.51 -0.74 -24.76
C ALA A 192 -17.00 -1.21 -23.39
N THR A 193 -16.00 -2.09 -23.37
CA THR A 193 -15.36 -2.60 -22.15
C THR A 193 -14.66 -1.48 -21.38
N PHE A 194 -13.96 -0.59 -22.08
CA PHE A 194 -13.33 0.58 -21.47
C PHE A 194 -14.36 1.48 -20.78
N LEU A 195 -15.45 1.84 -21.48
CA LEU A 195 -16.50 2.69 -20.92
C LEU A 195 -17.20 2.01 -19.72
N GLU A 196 -17.37 0.69 -19.76
CA GLU A 196 -17.89 -0.08 -18.62
C GLU A 196 -16.96 -0.02 -17.41
N HIS A 197 -15.67 -0.36 -17.58
CA HIS A 197 -14.68 -0.31 -16.51
C HIS A 197 -14.55 1.10 -15.93
N LEU A 198 -14.52 2.11 -16.80
CA LEU A 198 -14.43 3.50 -16.39
C LEU A 198 -15.67 3.94 -15.60
N SER A 199 -16.86 3.58 -16.05
CA SER A 199 -18.12 3.87 -15.35
C SER A 199 -18.17 3.23 -13.96
N VAL A 200 -17.76 1.96 -13.84
CA VAL A 200 -17.70 1.26 -12.56
C VAL A 200 -16.66 1.88 -11.63
N ALA A 201 -15.47 2.21 -12.14
CA ALA A 201 -14.44 2.89 -11.36
C ALA A 201 -14.93 4.27 -10.86
N GLN A 202 -15.54 5.07 -11.74
CA GLN A 202 -16.10 6.37 -11.37
C GLN A 202 -17.22 6.24 -10.33
N THR A 203 -18.09 5.24 -10.45
CA THR A 203 -19.14 4.97 -9.46
C THR A 203 -18.54 4.67 -8.09
N LYS A 204 -17.53 3.80 -8.01
CA LYS A 204 -16.82 3.48 -6.76
C LYS A 204 -16.13 4.71 -6.16
N LEU A 205 -15.53 5.57 -6.98
CA LEU A 205 -14.96 6.85 -6.52
C LEU A 205 -16.06 7.74 -5.93
N LEU A 206 -17.19 7.88 -6.64
CA LEU A 206 -18.30 8.71 -6.20
C LEU A 206 -18.91 8.17 -4.90
N ASP A 207 -19.06 6.86 -4.75
CA ASP A 207 -19.56 6.25 -3.51
C ASP A 207 -18.66 6.57 -2.32
N GLN A 208 -17.34 6.55 -2.51
CA GLN A 208 -16.37 6.89 -1.46
C GLN A 208 -16.33 8.39 -1.15
N ILE A 209 -16.64 9.23 -2.14
CA ILE A 209 -16.63 10.70 -1.99
C ILE A 209 -17.95 11.23 -1.40
N LEU A 210 -19.08 10.63 -1.77
CA LEU A 210 -20.43 11.12 -1.47
C LEU A 210 -21.08 10.41 -0.27
N SER A 211 -20.64 9.20 0.07
CA SER A 211 -21.11 8.48 1.27
C SER A 211 -20.32 8.98 2.49
N THR A 212 -20.66 10.17 2.97
CA THR A 212 -20.17 10.75 4.25
C THR A 212 -21.08 10.36 5.41
#